data_AF-Q6P638-F1
#
_entry.id   AF-Q6P638-F1
#
_cell.length_a   1.000
_cell.length_b   1.000
_cell.length_c   1.000
_cell.angle_alpha   90.00
_cell.angle_beta   90.00
_cell.angle_gamma   90.00
#
_symmetry.space_group_name_H-M   'P 1'
#
loop_
_entity.id
_entity.type
_entity.pdbx_description
1 polymer ?
#
loop_
_entity_poly.entity_id
_entity_poly.type
_entity_poly.pdbx_seq_one_letter_code
_entity_poly.pdbx_strand_id
1 'polypeptide(L)'
;MIRGAVLLAWVLCVGAAPQDLMDVCMDGKHQKVEPGKEDALHGQCTPWKDKSCCTANTSQEAHNDQSYLYNFNWDHCGIMAPACKTHFIQDTCFYECSPNLGPWIQKVDSSWRKERILDVPLCREDCDGWYNDCKLEYTCMENWHKGWNWTSGTNQCPNGTKCRRVFEVFPSAADFCEKIWSNSYKYSDERRGSGRCMQLWFNATNGNPNVAVAKHYAGIPSSARNPRIGLLLLAPLSLAPLSLAWAV
;
A
#
# COMPACT_ATOMS: atom_id res chain seq x y z
N MET A 1 -28.36 48.34 -23.65
CA MET A 1 -27.22 47.39 -23.71
C MET A 1 -26.81 47.06 -22.27
N ILE A 2 -27.37 46.00 -21.69
CA ILE A 2 -27.05 45.56 -20.33
C ILE A 2 -25.95 44.50 -20.47
N ARG A 3 -24.71 44.86 -20.09
CA ARG A 3 -23.58 43.94 -20.05
C ARG A 3 -23.60 43.17 -18.74
N GLY A 4 -24.11 41.94 -18.78
CA GLY A 4 -23.97 41.00 -17.67
C GLY A 4 -22.53 40.49 -17.59
N ALA A 5 -21.85 40.72 -16.47
CA ALA A 5 -20.57 40.11 -16.16
C ALA A 5 -20.83 38.74 -15.51
N VAL A 6 -20.43 37.67 -16.18
CA VAL A 6 -20.43 36.31 -15.62
C VAL A 6 -19.09 36.12 -14.90
N LEU A 7 -19.13 36.05 -13.57
CA LEU A 7 -17.98 35.65 -12.75
C LEU A 7 -17.90 34.12 -12.74
N LEU A 8 -16.95 33.56 -13.48
CA LEU A 8 -16.57 32.15 -13.36
C LEU A 8 -15.74 31.97 -12.08
N ALA A 9 -16.39 31.42 -11.04
CA ALA A 9 -15.68 30.93 -9.86
C ALA A 9 -14.98 29.61 -10.19
N TRP A 10 -13.65 29.62 -10.16
CA TRP A 10 -12.85 28.40 -10.24
C TRP A 10 -12.92 27.69 -8.89
N VAL A 11 -13.67 26.59 -8.83
CA VAL A 11 -13.65 25.68 -7.68
C VAL A 11 -12.32 24.93 -7.73
N LEU A 12 -11.35 25.36 -6.93
CA LEU A 12 -10.17 24.56 -6.63
C LEU A 12 -10.62 23.36 -5.80
N CYS A 13 -10.67 22.17 -6.41
CA CYS A 13 -10.75 20.93 -5.67
C CYS A 13 -9.48 20.81 -4.82
N VAL A 14 -9.61 21.02 -3.52
CA VAL A 14 -8.53 20.76 -2.55
C VAL A 14 -8.42 19.23 -2.45
N GLY A 15 -7.61 18.63 -3.31
CA GLY A 15 -7.09 17.28 -3.07
C GLY A 15 -6.19 17.30 -1.84
N ALA A 16 -6.06 16.17 -1.15
CA ALA A 16 -5.13 16.02 -0.04
C ALA A 16 -3.72 16.45 -0.48
N ALA A 17 -2.98 17.16 0.38
CA ALA A 17 -1.62 17.52 0.04
C ALA A 17 -0.78 16.22 -0.07
N PRO A 18 0.19 16.12 -0.99
CA PRO A 18 1.08 14.96 -1.11
C PRO A 18 1.66 14.46 0.22
N GLN A 19 1.96 15.39 1.13
CA GLN A 19 2.48 15.10 2.47
C GLN A 19 1.47 14.39 3.38
N ASP A 20 0.18 14.62 3.19
CA ASP A 20 -0.90 14.01 3.99
C ASP A 20 -1.09 12.52 3.65
N LEU A 21 -0.45 12.02 2.59
CA LEU A 21 -0.49 10.61 2.17
C LEU A 21 0.69 9.79 2.73
N MET A 22 1.61 10.43 3.44
CA MET A 22 2.81 9.79 3.96
C MET A 22 2.68 9.54 5.45
N ASP A 23 3.15 8.36 5.89
CA ASP A 23 3.22 8.03 7.31
C ASP A 23 1.86 8.17 8.00
N VAL A 24 0.84 7.56 7.40
CA VAL A 24 -0.54 7.58 7.88
C VAL A 24 -1.06 6.16 8.09
N CYS A 25 -2.00 6.02 9.02
CA CYS A 25 -2.76 4.81 9.24
C CYS A 25 -4.17 5.00 8.70
N MET A 26 -4.70 3.99 8.00
CA MET A 26 -6.09 4.00 7.56
C MET A 26 -7.03 3.88 8.76
N ASP A 27 -8.21 4.51 8.70
CA ASP A 27 -9.31 4.28 9.66
C ASP A 27 -9.99 2.93 9.36
N GLY A 28 -9.23 1.87 9.61
CA GLY A 28 -9.65 0.47 9.53
C GLY A 28 -10.19 -0.04 10.86
N LYS A 29 -10.21 -1.37 11.06
CA LYS A 29 -10.82 -1.98 12.25
C LYS A 29 -9.87 -2.01 13.46
N HIS A 30 -8.58 -2.21 13.22
CA HIS A 30 -7.57 -2.50 14.27
C HIS A 30 -6.34 -1.62 14.19
N GLN A 31 -6.28 -0.73 13.21
CA GLN A 31 -5.22 0.23 13.04
C GLN A 31 -5.25 1.28 14.17
N LYS A 32 -4.06 1.71 14.58
CA LYS A 32 -3.87 2.90 15.39
C LYS A 32 -4.26 4.15 14.60
N VAL A 33 -4.50 5.25 15.31
CA VAL A 33 -4.79 6.54 14.69
C VAL A 33 -3.58 7.08 13.90
N GLU A 34 -2.38 6.92 14.45
CA GLU A 34 -1.14 7.40 13.85
C GLU A 34 -0.04 6.33 13.94
N PRO A 35 0.94 6.30 13.01
CA PRO A 35 2.05 5.38 13.11
C PRO A 35 2.92 5.68 14.32
N GLY A 36 3.45 4.63 14.94
CA GLY A 36 4.38 4.75 16.05
C GLY A 36 5.27 3.53 16.17
N LYS A 37 6.29 3.64 17.01
CA LYS A 37 7.20 2.54 17.31
C LYS A 37 6.50 1.46 18.14
N GLU A 38 6.73 0.20 17.80
CA GLU A 38 6.20 -0.99 18.46
C GLU A 38 7.30 -2.07 18.55
N ASP A 39 8.15 -2.03 19.58
CA ASP A 39 9.28 -2.96 19.71
C ASP A 39 8.85 -4.44 19.87
N ALA A 40 7.60 -4.68 20.25
CA ALA A 40 7.04 -5.99 20.57
C ALA A 40 6.17 -6.60 19.46
N LEU A 41 6.30 -6.15 18.20
CA LEU A 41 5.60 -6.80 17.08
C LEU A 41 6.04 -8.27 16.96
N HIS A 42 5.08 -9.15 16.71
CA HIS A 42 5.26 -10.60 16.70
C HIS A 42 5.67 -11.11 15.31
N GLY A 43 6.58 -12.08 15.29
CA GLY A 43 6.89 -12.91 14.12
C GLY A 43 7.09 -12.14 12.82
N GLN A 44 6.24 -12.43 11.83
CA GLN A 44 6.26 -11.89 10.48
C GLN A 44 6.02 -10.37 10.43
N CYS A 45 5.43 -9.79 11.47
CA CYS A 45 5.15 -8.35 11.54
C CYS A 45 6.33 -7.53 12.10
N THR A 46 7.40 -8.18 12.59
CA THR A 46 8.60 -7.50 13.12
C THR A 46 9.27 -6.49 12.17
N PRO A 47 9.19 -6.61 10.83
CA PRO A 47 9.80 -5.62 9.93
C PRO A 47 9.24 -4.19 10.06
N TRP A 48 8.06 -4.02 10.67
CA TRP A 48 7.43 -2.71 10.89
C TRP A 48 7.68 -2.11 12.28
N LYS A 49 8.47 -2.75 13.15
CA LYS A 49 8.60 -2.36 14.57
C LYS A 49 9.01 -0.90 14.80
N ASP A 50 9.81 -0.31 13.91
CA ASP A 50 10.31 1.05 14.08
C ASP A 50 9.24 2.10 13.77
N LYS A 51 8.25 1.76 12.93
CA LYS A 51 7.11 2.61 12.58
C LYS A 51 5.97 1.76 12.01
N SER A 52 4.93 1.52 12.82
CA SER A 52 3.77 0.69 12.45
C SER A 52 2.43 1.34 12.79
N CYS A 53 1.41 0.89 12.07
CA CYS A 53 0.00 1.17 12.33
C CYS A 53 -0.71 0.10 13.17
N CYS A 54 -0.09 -1.05 13.41
CA CYS A 54 -0.65 -2.13 14.22
C CYS A 54 -0.08 -2.07 15.64
N THR A 55 -0.74 -2.75 16.59
CA THR A 55 -0.24 -2.97 17.96
C THR A 55 0.46 -4.32 18.07
N ALA A 56 1.20 -4.55 19.16
CA ALA A 56 1.73 -5.87 19.49
C ALA A 56 0.64 -6.96 19.52
N ASN A 57 -0.53 -6.68 20.11
CA ASN A 57 -1.67 -7.61 20.14
C ASN A 57 -2.17 -7.96 18.73
N THR A 58 -2.37 -6.93 17.89
CA THR A 58 -2.76 -7.12 16.48
C THR A 58 -1.77 -8.01 15.74
N SER A 59 -0.47 -7.81 15.97
CA SER A 59 0.57 -8.60 15.30
C SER A 59 0.62 -10.05 15.77
N GLN A 60 0.37 -10.33 17.05
CA GLN A 60 0.27 -11.70 17.55
C GLN A 60 -0.92 -12.42 16.90
N GLU A 61 -2.04 -11.72 16.80
CA GLU A 61 -3.30 -12.28 16.33
C GLU A 61 -3.39 -12.39 14.81
N ALA A 62 -2.50 -11.70 14.09
CA ALA A 62 -2.25 -11.97 12.67
C ALA A 62 -1.71 -13.40 12.42
N HIS A 63 -1.15 -14.06 13.45
CA HIS A 63 -0.57 -15.41 13.34
C HIS A 63 -1.51 -16.52 13.85
N ASN A 64 -2.63 -16.14 14.47
CA ASN A 64 -3.59 -17.08 15.05
C ASN A 64 -4.72 -17.37 14.06
N ASP A 65 -5.17 -18.62 14.02
CA ASP A 65 -6.38 -19.01 13.28
C ASP A 65 -7.62 -18.46 13.95
N GLN A 66 -8.59 -18.01 13.15
CA GLN A 66 -9.87 -17.53 13.67
C GLN A 66 -9.68 -16.46 14.76
N SER A 67 -8.65 -15.61 14.57
CA SER A 67 -8.22 -14.63 15.54
C SER A 67 -9.24 -13.53 15.79
N TYR A 68 -9.05 -12.74 16.85
CA TYR A 68 -9.98 -11.65 17.18
C TYR A 68 -10.09 -10.60 16.06
N LEU A 69 -9.12 -10.56 15.14
CA LEU A 69 -9.09 -9.57 14.07
C LEU A 69 -10.39 -9.66 13.25
N TYR A 70 -10.66 -10.83 12.70
CA TYR A 70 -11.77 -11.05 11.76
C TYR A 70 -12.50 -12.39 11.95
N ASN A 71 -12.10 -13.20 12.94
CA ASN A 71 -12.55 -14.57 13.14
C ASN A 71 -12.48 -15.42 11.85
N PHE A 72 -11.44 -15.15 11.05
CA PHE A 72 -11.31 -15.72 9.71
C PHE A 72 -10.66 -17.11 9.77
N ASN A 73 -11.33 -18.08 9.16
CA ASN A 73 -10.91 -19.44 8.99
C ASN A 73 -10.14 -19.59 7.68
N TRP A 74 -8.82 -19.75 7.78
CA TRP A 74 -7.95 -20.08 6.66
C TRP A 74 -8.25 -21.50 6.13
N ASP A 75 -8.70 -22.41 7.00
CA ASP A 75 -8.92 -23.83 6.71
C ASP A 75 -10.35 -24.15 6.22
N HIS A 76 -11.02 -23.20 5.58
CA HIS A 76 -12.44 -23.33 5.16
C HIS A 76 -12.69 -24.43 4.11
N CYS A 77 -11.63 -24.98 3.51
CA CYS A 77 -11.68 -26.12 2.59
C CYS A 77 -10.75 -27.27 2.99
N GLY A 78 -10.42 -27.38 4.28
CA GLY A 78 -9.40 -28.29 4.82
C GLY A 78 -8.17 -27.53 5.28
N ILE A 79 -7.24 -28.23 5.94
CA ILE A 79 -6.04 -27.62 6.54
C ILE A 79 -5.18 -27.00 5.44
N MET A 80 -4.97 -25.68 5.51
CA MET A 80 -4.10 -24.95 4.60
C MET A 80 -2.63 -25.25 4.90
N ALA A 81 -1.86 -25.52 3.86
CA ALA A 81 -0.43 -25.75 3.98
C ALA A 81 0.29 -24.51 4.56
N PRO A 82 1.28 -24.68 5.47
CA PRO A 82 2.02 -23.57 6.05
C PRO A 82 2.68 -22.63 5.03
N ALA A 83 3.15 -23.18 3.90
CA ALA A 83 3.75 -22.42 2.82
C ALA A 83 2.76 -21.42 2.18
N CYS A 84 1.48 -21.77 2.07
CA CYS A 84 0.45 -20.84 1.61
C CYS A 84 0.03 -19.87 2.73
N LYS A 85 -0.22 -20.41 3.93
CA LYS A 85 -0.71 -19.64 5.08
C LYS A 85 0.23 -18.50 5.49
N THR A 86 1.54 -18.71 5.37
CA THR A 86 2.51 -17.66 5.70
C THR A 86 2.31 -16.39 4.87
N HIS A 87 1.84 -16.48 3.63
CA HIS A 87 1.58 -15.30 2.82
C HIS A 87 0.34 -14.53 3.30
N PHE A 88 -0.70 -15.22 3.77
CA PHE A 88 -1.87 -14.57 4.38
C PHE A 88 -1.53 -13.88 5.70
N ILE A 89 -0.62 -14.47 6.49
CA ILE A 89 -0.09 -13.82 7.69
C ILE A 89 0.70 -12.57 7.31
N GLN A 90 1.61 -12.66 6.33
CA GLN A 90 2.40 -11.51 5.87
C GLN A 90 1.53 -10.40 5.27
N ASP A 91 0.50 -10.75 4.51
CA ASP A 91 -0.52 -9.83 3.99
C ASP A 91 -1.24 -9.11 5.13
N THR A 92 -1.65 -9.86 6.17
CA THR A 92 -2.26 -9.27 7.37
C THR A 92 -1.29 -8.31 8.07
N CYS A 93 -0.01 -8.68 8.25
CA CYS A 93 0.99 -7.77 8.79
C CYS A 93 1.13 -6.51 7.93
N PHE A 94 1.22 -6.63 6.60
CA PHE A 94 1.35 -5.49 5.70
C PHE A 94 0.12 -4.57 5.79
N TYR A 95 -1.09 -5.12 5.73
CA TYR A 95 -2.35 -4.37 5.79
C TYR A 95 -2.56 -3.68 7.13
N GLU A 96 -2.29 -4.37 8.24
CA GLU A 96 -2.52 -3.81 9.59
C GLU A 96 -1.39 -2.86 10.02
N CYS A 97 -0.15 -3.11 9.60
CA CYS A 97 1.02 -2.42 10.14
C CYS A 97 1.62 -1.35 9.22
N SER A 98 1.44 -1.41 7.90
CA SER A 98 2.17 -0.52 7.00
C SER A 98 1.69 0.94 7.05
N PRO A 99 2.56 1.91 7.41
CA PRO A 99 2.22 3.33 7.40
C PRO A 99 2.41 3.97 6.00
N ASN A 100 2.71 3.16 4.99
CA ASN A 100 3.07 3.62 3.64
C ASN A 100 1.97 3.34 2.61
N LEU A 101 0.74 3.10 3.08
CA LEU A 101 -0.41 2.78 2.24
C LEU A 101 -1.24 4.00 1.83
N GLY A 102 -0.94 5.18 2.36
CA GLY A 102 -1.70 6.42 2.16
C GLY A 102 -2.15 6.71 0.72
N PRO A 103 -1.29 6.60 -0.31
CA PRO A 103 -1.70 6.87 -1.70
C PRO A 103 -2.84 6.00 -2.23
N TRP A 104 -3.17 4.89 -1.56
CA TRP A 104 -4.20 3.92 -1.95
C TRP A 104 -5.34 3.82 -0.94
N ILE A 105 -5.34 4.62 0.13
CA ILE A 105 -6.42 4.65 1.10
C ILE A 105 -7.64 5.33 0.47
N GLN A 106 -8.79 4.66 0.53
CA GLN A 106 -10.07 5.17 0.07
C GLN A 106 -11.14 4.98 1.13
N LYS A 107 -12.03 5.97 1.25
CA LYS A 107 -13.22 5.89 2.09
C LYS A 107 -14.19 4.86 1.52
N VAL A 108 -14.82 4.11 2.41
CA VAL A 108 -15.83 3.10 2.06
C VAL A 108 -17.02 3.17 2.98
N ASP A 109 -18.17 2.83 2.44
CA ASP A 109 -19.38 2.58 3.23
C ASP A 109 -19.37 1.11 3.69
N SER A 110 -18.90 0.88 4.92
CA SER A 110 -18.78 -0.44 5.51
C SER A 110 -19.05 -0.38 7.02
N SER A 111 -19.67 -1.42 7.56
CA SER A 111 -20.05 -1.49 8.98
C SER A 111 -18.87 -1.66 9.94
N TRP A 112 -17.68 -2.05 9.44
CA TRP A 112 -16.54 -2.44 10.27
C TRP A 112 -15.24 -1.69 9.98
N ARG A 113 -15.23 -0.82 8.97
CA ARG A 113 -14.09 0.05 8.61
C ARG A 113 -14.60 1.28 7.89
N LYS A 114 -13.99 2.45 8.09
CA LYS A 114 -14.33 3.67 7.34
C LYS A 114 -13.46 3.84 6.10
N GLU A 115 -12.27 3.25 6.12
CA GLU A 115 -11.31 3.29 5.02
C GLU A 115 -10.74 1.91 4.72
N ARG A 116 -10.26 1.73 3.48
CA ARG A 116 -9.51 0.54 3.05
C ARG A 116 -8.48 0.93 2.00
N ILE A 117 -7.58 0.00 1.68
CA ILE A 117 -6.74 0.11 0.49
C ILE A 117 -7.46 -0.39 -0.76
N LEU A 118 -7.16 0.24 -1.90
CA LEU A 118 -7.55 -0.19 -3.24
C LEU A 118 -6.40 -0.01 -4.23
N ASP A 119 -6.22 -0.99 -5.12
CA ASP A 119 -5.24 -1.00 -6.21
C ASP A 119 -3.78 -0.76 -5.78
N VAL A 120 -3.38 -1.23 -4.60
CA VAL A 120 -1.98 -1.18 -4.15
C VAL A 120 -1.11 -1.99 -5.13
N PRO A 121 -0.08 -1.40 -5.78
CA PRO A 121 0.70 -2.06 -6.82
C PRO A 121 1.64 -3.08 -6.18
N LEU A 122 1.23 -4.33 -6.11
CA LEU A 122 2.01 -5.40 -5.50
C LEU A 122 3.15 -5.81 -6.44
N CYS A 123 4.38 -5.91 -5.92
CA CYS A 123 5.50 -6.36 -6.73
C CYS A 123 5.25 -7.75 -7.29
N ARG A 124 5.69 -7.98 -8.54
CA ARG A 124 5.52 -9.26 -9.24
C ARG A 124 5.92 -10.45 -8.38
N GLU A 125 7.12 -10.41 -7.78
CA GLU A 125 7.64 -11.56 -7.03
C GLU A 125 6.81 -11.89 -5.79
N ASP A 126 6.25 -10.88 -5.12
CA ASP A 126 5.42 -11.07 -3.94
C ASP A 126 4.08 -11.73 -4.33
N CYS A 127 3.45 -11.26 -5.41
CA CYS A 127 2.20 -11.86 -5.88
C CYS A 127 2.41 -13.26 -6.50
N ASP A 128 3.43 -13.41 -7.36
CA ASP A 128 3.76 -14.70 -7.99
C ASP A 128 4.14 -15.74 -6.93
N GLY A 129 4.92 -15.35 -5.92
CA GLY A 129 5.32 -16.22 -4.82
C GLY A 129 4.11 -16.70 -4.02
N TRP A 130 3.26 -15.77 -3.62
CA TRP A 130 2.02 -16.08 -2.89
C TRP A 130 1.13 -17.05 -3.69
N TYR A 131 0.86 -16.74 -4.96
CA TYR A 131 0.05 -17.62 -5.79
C TYR A 131 0.70 -18.99 -5.97
N ASN A 132 2.00 -19.07 -6.21
CA ASN A 132 2.66 -20.36 -6.45
C ASN A 132 2.63 -21.29 -5.24
N ASP A 133 2.77 -20.74 -4.03
CA ASP A 133 2.69 -21.52 -2.79
C ASP A 133 1.25 -21.92 -2.44
N CYS A 134 0.25 -21.21 -2.97
CA CYS A 134 -1.16 -21.48 -2.72
C CYS A 134 -1.92 -22.19 -3.85
N LYS A 135 -1.41 -22.22 -5.09
CA LYS A 135 -2.23 -22.63 -6.26
C LYS A 135 -2.77 -24.05 -6.18
N LEU A 136 -2.07 -24.94 -5.47
CA LEU A 136 -2.50 -26.32 -5.23
C LEU A 136 -3.37 -26.45 -3.98
N GLU A 137 -3.54 -25.43 -3.15
CA GLU A 137 -4.47 -25.46 -2.02
C GLU A 137 -5.93 -25.44 -2.50
N TYR A 138 -6.89 -25.49 -1.58
CA TYR A 138 -8.32 -25.47 -1.89
C TYR A 138 -9.01 -24.21 -1.40
N THR A 139 -10.00 -23.76 -2.16
CA THR A 139 -10.96 -22.73 -1.75
C THR A 139 -12.31 -22.93 -2.42
N CYS A 140 -13.34 -22.30 -1.90
CA CYS A 140 -14.69 -22.31 -2.45
C CYS A 140 -15.14 -20.94 -2.98
N MET A 141 -14.31 -19.90 -2.82
CA MET A 141 -14.67 -18.50 -3.09
C MET A 141 -13.57 -17.81 -3.92
N GLU A 142 -13.99 -16.97 -4.86
CA GLU A 142 -13.08 -16.08 -5.64
C GLU A 142 -12.87 -14.73 -4.93
N ASN A 143 -13.74 -14.39 -3.97
CA ASN A 143 -13.68 -13.15 -3.23
C ASN A 143 -13.85 -13.42 -1.74
N TRP A 144 -12.82 -13.14 -0.96
CA TRP A 144 -12.75 -13.48 0.45
C TRP A 144 -13.19 -12.33 1.37
N HIS A 145 -13.51 -11.15 0.82
CA HIS A 145 -14.12 -10.07 1.61
C HIS A 145 -15.63 -10.25 1.85
N LYS A 146 -16.34 -10.99 1.00
CA LYS A 146 -17.81 -11.05 1.03
C LYS A 146 -18.36 -12.38 0.55
N GLY A 147 -19.61 -12.65 0.93
CA GLY A 147 -20.37 -13.81 0.46
C GLY A 147 -20.25 -15.06 1.31
N TRP A 148 -19.38 -15.08 2.32
CA TRP A 148 -19.25 -16.18 3.28
C TRP A 148 -20.51 -16.44 4.10
N ASN A 149 -20.68 -17.69 4.54
CA ASN A 149 -21.65 -18.05 5.58
C ASN A 149 -21.01 -17.87 6.97
N TRP A 150 -21.56 -17.00 7.81
CA TRP A 150 -21.04 -16.69 9.15
C TRP A 150 -21.91 -17.26 10.28
N THR A 151 -22.87 -18.14 9.99
CA THR A 151 -23.85 -18.65 10.99
C THR A 151 -23.18 -19.33 12.19
N SER A 152 -22.02 -19.95 12.00
CA SER A 152 -21.24 -20.59 13.06
C SER A 152 -20.27 -19.64 13.79
N GLY A 153 -20.34 -18.33 13.53
CA GLY A 153 -19.45 -17.30 14.06
C GLY A 153 -18.18 -17.07 13.25
N THR A 154 -17.72 -18.04 12.46
CA THR A 154 -16.54 -17.99 11.57
C THR A 154 -16.97 -18.19 10.11
N ASN A 155 -16.15 -17.80 9.14
CA ASN A 155 -16.50 -17.97 7.73
C ASN A 155 -16.50 -19.45 7.32
N GLN A 156 -17.58 -19.83 6.65
CA GLN A 156 -17.79 -21.13 6.05
C GLN A 156 -18.18 -20.97 4.58
N CYS A 157 -17.84 -21.98 3.77
CA CYS A 157 -18.26 -22.02 2.38
C CYS A 157 -19.79 -21.89 2.25
N PRO A 158 -20.31 -20.98 1.40
CA PRO A 158 -21.74 -20.81 1.22
C PRO A 158 -22.40 -22.07 0.66
N ASN A 159 -23.69 -22.25 0.93
CA ASN A 159 -24.43 -23.40 0.42
C ASN A 159 -24.38 -23.45 -1.12
N GLY A 160 -24.18 -24.65 -1.67
CA GLY A 160 -24.06 -24.86 -3.12
C GLY A 160 -22.68 -24.55 -3.73
N THR A 161 -21.75 -23.99 -2.95
CA THR A 161 -20.34 -23.87 -3.38
C THR A 161 -19.59 -25.19 -3.13
N LYS A 162 -18.49 -25.40 -3.87
CA LYS A 162 -17.63 -26.58 -3.72
C LYS A 162 -16.18 -26.14 -3.58
N CYS A 163 -15.44 -26.83 -2.72
CA CYS A 163 -14.00 -26.67 -2.64
C CYS A 163 -13.36 -27.15 -3.94
N ARG A 164 -12.56 -26.27 -4.54
CA ARG A 164 -11.83 -26.44 -5.79
C ARG A 164 -10.38 -26.02 -5.58
N ARG A 165 -9.48 -26.46 -6.45
CA ARG A 165 -8.08 -26.02 -6.35
C ARG A 165 -8.02 -24.51 -6.59
N VAL A 166 -7.12 -23.82 -5.89
CA VAL A 166 -6.97 -22.36 -6.04
C VAL A 166 -6.71 -21.98 -7.51
N PHE A 167 -5.93 -22.76 -8.26
CA PHE A 167 -5.71 -22.49 -9.70
C PHE A 167 -6.97 -22.63 -10.57
N GLU A 168 -7.98 -23.40 -10.14
CA GLU A 168 -9.27 -23.54 -10.86
C GLU A 168 -10.21 -22.37 -10.59
N VAL A 169 -9.99 -21.66 -9.48
CA VAL A 169 -10.76 -20.46 -9.09
C VAL A 169 -10.07 -19.20 -9.59
N PHE A 170 -8.74 -19.15 -9.48
CA PHE A 170 -7.88 -18.04 -9.85
C PHE A 170 -6.88 -18.50 -10.92
N PRO A 171 -7.14 -18.25 -12.21
CA PRO A 171 -6.33 -18.79 -13.31
C PRO A 171 -4.90 -18.26 -13.40
N SER A 172 -4.56 -17.18 -12.68
CA SER A 172 -3.21 -16.59 -12.66
C SER A 172 -2.92 -15.90 -11.33
N ALA A 173 -1.65 -15.55 -11.10
CA ALA A 173 -1.23 -14.80 -9.91
C ALA A 173 -1.92 -13.42 -9.85
N ALA A 174 -1.98 -12.69 -10.96
CA ALA A 174 -2.70 -11.42 -11.03
C ALA A 174 -4.17 -11.58 -10.65
N ASP A 175 -4.85 -12.59 -11.22
CA ASP A 175 -6.25 -12.87 -10.90
C ASP A 175 -6.46 -13.14 -9.40
N PHE A 176 -5.54 -13.92 -8.79
CA PHE A 176 -5.54 -14.23 -7.37
C PHE A 176 -5.36 -12.98 -6.49
N CYS A 177 -4.24 -12.26 -6.63
CA CYS A 177 -3.91 -11.12 -5.76
C CYS A 177 -4.92 -9.98 -5.89
N GLU A 178 -5.48 -9.76 -7.09
CA GLU A 178 -6.44 -8.70 -7.33
C GLU A 178 -7.83 -9.05 -6.78
N LYS A 179 -8.32 -10.27 -6.98
CA LYS A 179 -9.71 -10.61 -6.63
C LYS A 179 -9.90 -11.08 -5.20
N ILE A 180 -8.92 -11.78 -4.61
CA ILE A 180 -9.08 -12.42 -3.31
C ILE A 180 -9.55 -11.41 -2.25
N TRP A 181 -9.00 -10.20 -2.27
CA TRP A 181 -9.39 -9.10 -1.40
C TRP A 181 -10.12 -7.97 -2.14
N SER A 182 -10.96 -8.27 -3.14
CA SER A 182 -11.79 -7.26 -3.82
C SER A 182 -11.00 -6.01 -4.25
N ASN A 183 -9.94 -6.20 -5.02
CA ASN A 183 -9.06 -5.16 -5.55
C ASN A 183 -8.34 -4.33 -4.47
N SER A 184 -8.06 -4.90 -3.29
CA SER A 184 -7.08 -4.28 -2.37
C SER A 184 -5.72 -4.12 -3.05
N TYR A 185 -5.32 -5.10 -3.86
CA TYR A 185 -4.09 -5.08 -4.64
C TYR A 185 -4.36 -5.00 -6.14
N LYS A 186 -3.38 -4.47 -6.84
CA LYS A 186 -3.22 -4.52 -8.28
C LYS A 186 -1.89 -5.17 -8.61
N TYR A 187 -1.87 -6.14 -9.52
CA TYR A 187 -0.61 -6.76 -9.95
C TYR A 187 0.27 -5.72 -10.66
N SER A 188 1.57 -5.72 -10.36
CA SER A 188 2.55 -4.87 -11.03
C SER A 188 3.63 -5.71 -11.70
N ASP A 189 3.97 -5.36 -12.94
CA ASP A 189 5.11 -5.94 -13.67
C ASP A 189 6.48 -5.48 -13.13
N GLU A 190 6.48 -4.51 -12.21
CA GLU A 190 7.69 -4.00 -11.57
C GLU A 190 8.28 -5.06 -10.63
N ARG A 191 9.62 -5.12 -10.62
CA ARG A 191 10.39 -6.01 -9.74
C ARG A 191 10.48 -5.40 -8.33
N ARG A 192 10.62 -6.25 -7.32
CA ARG A 192 11.08 -5.85 -5.97
C ARG A 192 12.32 -4.96 -6.06
N GLY A 193 12.36 -3.92 -5.24
CA GLY A 193 13.46 -2.95 -5.20
C GLY A 193 13.44 -1.87 -6.30
N SER A 194 12.48 -1.92 -7.24
CA SER A 194 12.32 -0.87 -8.28
C SER A 194 11.96 0.51 -7.73
N GLY A 195 11.40 0.57 -6.51
CA GLY A 195 10.78 1.78 -5.97
C GLY A 195 9.42 2.11 -6.60
N ARG A 196 8.84 1.20 -7.39
CA ARG A 196 7.57 1.40 -8.12
C ARG A 196 6.48 0.37 -7.79
N CYS A 197 6.73 -0.56 -6.87
CA CYS A 197 5.74 -1.50 -6.37
C CYS A 197 5.97 -1.77 -4.89
N MET A 198 4.88 -2.07 -4.17
CA MET A 198 4.87 -2.42 -2.77
C MET A 198 5.32 -3.86 -2.56
N GLN A 199 6.15 -4.05 -1.54
CA GLN A 199 6.65 -5.35 -1.11
C GLN A 199 5.95 -5.74 0.20
N LEU A 200 5.37 -6.93 0.24
CA LEU A 200 4.89 -7.54 1.49
C LEU A 200 6.09 -8.03 2.30
N TRP A 201 7.05 -8.62 1.60
CA TRP A 201 8.26 -9.18 2.17
C TRP A 201 9.45 -8.22 2.01
N PHE A 202 10.17 -7.93 3.08
CA PHE A 202 11.43 -7.18 3.00
C PHE A 202 12.31 -7.43 4.22
N ASN A 203 13.62 -7.20 4.05
CA ASN A 203 14.56 -7.24 5.16
C ASN A 203 14.66 -5.86 5.81
N ALA A 204 14.16 -5.73 7.04
CA ALA A 204 14.16 -4.49 7.79
C ALA A 204 15.56 -3.91 8.08
N THR A 205 16.63 -4.72 8.05
CA THR A 205 18.00 -4.21 8.24
C THR A 205 18.42 -3.25 7.13
N ASN A 206 17.80 -3.35 5.95
CA ASN A 206 18.06 -2.49 4.80
C ASN A 206 17.09 -1.30 4.74
N GLY A 207 16.27 -1.12 5.78
CA GLY A 207 15.16 -0.17 5.81
C GLY A 207 13.92 -0.70 5.08
N ASN A 208 12.79 -0.01 5.29
CA ASN A 208 11.53 -0.33 4.63
C ASN A 208 11.50 0.24 3.20
N PRO A 209 11.48 -0.60 2.14
CA PRO A 209 11.52 -0.14 0.75
C PRO A 209 10.23 0.60 0.33
N ASN A 210 9.11 0.36 1.01
CA ASN A 210 7.80 0.91 0.68
C ASN A 210 7.71 2.43 0.93
N VAL A 211 8.64 2.99 1.72
CA VAL A 211 8.75 4.44 1.91
C VAL A 211 9.03 5.16 0.59
N ALA A 212 9.93 4.62 -0.24
CA ALA A 212 10.25 5.21 -1.54
C ALA A 212 9.08 5.09 -2.53
N VAL A 213 8.38 3.96 -2.48
CA VAL A 213 7.21 3.67 -3.32
C VAL A 213 6.07 4.63 -2.99
N ALA A 214 5.73 4.79 -1.71
CA ALA A 214 4.69 5.72 -1.27
C ALA A 214 5.01 7.16 -1.68
N LYS A 215 6.27 7.61 -1.53
CA LYS A 215 6.70 8.94 -1.99
C LYS A 215 6.52 9.12 -3.49
N HIS A 216 6.87 8.10 -4.29
CA HIS A 216 6.71 8.14 -5.74
C HIS A 216 5.24 8.34 -6.12
N TYR A 217 4.33 7.55 -5.55
CA TYR A 217 2.90 7.62 -5.86
C TYR A 217 2.19 8.84 -5.25
N ALA A 218 2.70 9.38 -4.14
CA ALA A 218 2.24 10.66 -3.60
C ALA A 218 2.71 11.87 -4.43
N GLY A 219 3.60 11.69 -5.42
CA GLY A 219 4.17 12.79 -6.21
C GLY A 219 5.21 13.62 -5.44
N ILE A 220 5.80 13.07 -4.38
CA ILE A 220 6.82 13.73 -3.58
C ILE A 220 8.19 13.54 -4.25
N PRO A 221 8.91 14.63 -4.59
CA PRO A 221 10.24 14.53 -5.17
C PRO A 221 11.18 13.77 -4.24
N SER A 222 11.92 12.79 -4.78
CA SER A 222 13.04 12.20 -4.05
C SER A 222 14.08 13.30 -3.84
N SER A 223 14.39 13.62 -2.58
CA SER A 223 15.42 14.61 -2.22
C SER A 223 16.81 14.03 -2.51
N ALA A 224 17.15 13.91 -3.78
CA ALA A 224 18.44 13.48 -4.30
C ALA A 224 18.61 13.96 -5.74
N ARG A 225 18.62 15.28 -5.92
CA ARG A 225 19.39 15.89 -7.00
C ARG A 225 19.90 17.21 -6.47
N ASN A 226 21.14 17.21 -5.98
CA ASN A 226 21.90 18.41 -5.72
C ASN A 226 21.85 19.23 -7.03
N PRO A 227 21.09 20.34 -7.12
CA PRO A 227 21.25 21.19 -8.27
C PRO A 227 22.65 21.76 -8.05
N ARG A 228 23.62 21.31 -8.85
CA ARG A 228 24.81 22.14 -9.06
C ARG A 228 24.25 23.44 -9.62
N ILE A 229 24.00 24.40 -8.72
CA ILE A 229 23.76 25.78 -9.04
C ILE A 229 25.02 26.17 -9.82
N GLY A 230 24.91 26.17 -11.14
CA GLY A 230 25.91 26.77 -12.00
C GLY A 230 25.94 28.24 -11.60
N LEU A 231 26.97 28.61 -10.84
CA LEU A 231 27.27 29.99 -10.52
C LEU A 231 27.59 30.68 -11.85
N LEU A 232 26.57 31.27 -12.48
CA LEU A 232 26.73 32.17 -13.61
C LEU A 232 27.49 33.39 -13.10
N LEU A 233 28.81 33.36 -13.26
CA LEU A 233 29.69 34.51 -13.06
C LEU A 233 29.29 35.58 -14.09
N LEU A 234 28.54 36.58 -13.63
CA LEU A 234 28.36 37.82 -14.37
C LEU A 234 29.72 38.52 -14.45
N ALA A 235 30.36 38.47 -15.62
CA ALA A 235 31.55 39.26 -15.90
C ALA A 235 31.17 40.75 -15.89
N PRO A 236 31.92 41.62 -15.17
CA PRO A 236 31.67 43.05 -15.22
C PRO A 236 32.11 43.61 -16.58
N LEU A 237 31.19 44.26 -17.30
CA LEU A 237 31.54 45.11 -18.43
C LEU A 237 32.41 46.26 -17.90
N SER A 238 33.69 46.25 -18.24
CA SER A 238 34.57 47.40 -18.09
C SER A 238 34.20 48.44 -19.15
N LEU A 239 33.63 49.56 -18.71
CA LEU A 239 33.51 50.77 -19.52
C LEU A 239 34.90 51.37 -19.67
N ALA A 240 35.47 51.29 -20.86
CA ALA A 240 36.65 52.07 -21.23
C ALA A 240 36.23 53.55 -21.41
N PRO A 241 36.93 54.53 -20.80
CA PRO A 241 36.66 55.94 -21.04
C PRO A 241 37.19 56.34 -22.43
N LEU A 242 36.36 57.05 -23.19
CA LEU A 242 36.76 57.75 -24.40
C LEU A 242 37.83 58.79 -24.05
N SER A 243 39.01 58.65 -24.66
CA SER A 243 40.02 59.70 -24.71
C SER A 243 39.53 60.87 -25.56
N LEU A 244 39.26 62.02 -24.94
CA LEU A 244 39.26 63.30 -25.66
C LEU A 244 40.70 63.80 -25.75
N ALA A 245 41.28 63.71 -26.94
CA ALA A 245 42.44 64.53 -27.31
C ALA A 245 41.91 65.87 -27.85
N TRP A 246 42.19 66.96 -27.14
CA TRP A 246 42.11 68.31 -27.70
C TRP A 246 43.51 68.74 -28.10
N ALA A 247 43.65 69.09 -29.38
CA ALA A 247 44.80 69.78 -29.93
C ALA A 247 44.62 71.29 -29.70
N VAL A 248 45.56 71.91 -28.99
CA VAL A 248 46.26 73.17 -29.34
C VAL A 248 47.61 73.14 -28.63
#